data_AF-A0A1V8T544-F1
#
_entry.id   AF-A0A1V8T544-F1
#
_cell.length_a   1.000
_cell.length_b   1.000
_cell.length_c   1.000
_cell.angle_alpha   90.00
_cell.angle_beta   90.00
_cell.angle_gamma   90.00
#
_symmetry.space_group_name_H-M   'P 1'
#
loop_
_entity.id
_entity.type
_entity.pdbx_description
1 polymer ?
#
loop_
_entity_poly.entity_id
_entity_poly.type
_entity_poly.pdbx_seq_one_letter_code
_entity_poly.pdbx_strand_id
1 'polypeptide(L)'
;MDGSPEDEQSPNSRQRSQKRQRQWSLEDRAKHRVLERERREAFNDRLMELATLLPNLEGVPESRLSKHVIVEESVKHHREQQRQLDESVMRCEQLQRERDALLADARSWRQDHTTRGPIQQASVSAAAVDALYALPNSLHGSAFSFHPGLTSHDSSFATNTAAARQSVASMPETFIPELPLTGLYEGSSLPGWAGETIDWHAYVPPAFKYDLGRG
;
A
#
# COMPACT_ATOMS: atom_id res chain seq x y z
N MET A 1 -92.94 -32.21 -7.25
CA MET A 1 -91.68 -31.75 -7.85
C MET A 1 -90.89 -31.14 -6.73
N ASP A 2 -89.85 -31.86 -6.33
CA ASP A 2 -88.98 -31.57 -5.20
C ASP A 2 -87.84 -30.67 -5.67
N GLY A 3 -87.47 -29.70 -4.84
CA GLY A 3 -86.55 -28.64 -5.20
C GLY A 3 -86.24 -27.78 -4.00
N SER A 4 -85.28 -28.21 -3.20
CA SER A 4 -84.57 -27.37 -2.25
C SER A 4 -83.06 -27.54 -2.48
N PRO A 5 -82.29 -26.44 -2.46
CA PRO A 5 -80.86 -26.46 -2.71
C PRO A 5 -80.15 -26.81 -1.40
N GLU A 6 -79.33 -27.86 -1.39
CA GLU A 6 -78.42 -28.11 -0.26
C GLU A 6 -76.97 -27.96 -0.72
N ASP A 7 -76.30 -27.13 0.06
CA ASP A 7 -75.04 -26.47 -0.22
C ASP A 7 -73.85 -27.43 -0.31
N GLU A 8 -72.89 -27.05 -1.15
CA GLU A 8 -71.55 -27.60 -1.14
C GLU A 8 -70.91 -27.51 0.24
N GLN A 9 -70.76 -28.66 0.90
CA GLN A 9 -69.78 -28.84 1.98
C GLN A 9 -68.51 -29.42 1.41
N SER A 10 -67.71 -28.54 0.80
CA SER A 10 -66.28 -28.75 0.68
C SER A 10 -65.68 -28.82 2.10
N PRO A 11 -64.93 -29.89 2.49
CA PRO A 11 -64.33 -29.99 3.81
C PRO A 11 -63.09 -29.09 3.89
N ASN A 12 -63.31 -27.77 3.93
CA ASN A 12 -62.30 -26.83 4.38
C ASN A 12 -62.22 -26.91 5.91
N SER A 13 -61.17 -27.52 6.44
CA SER A 13 -60.24 -26.75 7.26
C SER A 13 -59.22 -27.63 7.99
N ARG A 14 -57.94 -27.36 7.65
CA ARG A 14 -56.94 -27.02 8.66
C ARG A 14 -56.77 -28.05 9.79
N GLN A 15 -56.33 -29.26 9.44
CA GLN A 15 -55.34 -29.91 10.30
C GLN A 15 -54.04 -29.09 10.21
N ARG A 16 -54.05 -27.90 10.83
CA ARG A 16 -52.82 -27.20 11.20
C ARG A 16 -52.13 -28.14 12.16
N SER A 17 -51.20 -28.94 11.65
CA SER A 17 -50.27 -29.73 12.42
C SER A 17 -49.78 -28.84 13.57
N GLN A 18 -50.26 -29.12 14.79
CA GLN A 18 -49.80 -28.40 15.95
C GLN A 18 -48.31 -28.70 16.07
N LYS A 19 -47.50 -27.69 15.78
CA LYS A 19 -46.05 -27.79 15.88
C LYS A 19 -45.75 -28.19 17.32
N ARG A 20 -45.30 -29.44 17.52
CA ARG A 20 -44.91 -29.93 18.86
C ARG A 20 -43.85 -28.97 19.40
N GLN A 21 -44.25 -28.13 20.36
CA GLN A 21 -43.31 -27.31 21.10
C GLN A 21 -42.47 -28.25 21.95
N ARG A 22 -41.20 -28.40 21.56
CA ARG A 22 -40.26 -29.20 22.32
C ARG A 22 -39.98 -28.47 23.64
N GLN A 23 -40.27 -29.13 24.75
CA GLN A 23 -39.98 -28.62 26.08
C GLN A 23 -38.47 -28.67 26.26
N TRP A 24 -37.81 -27.50 26.26
CA TRP A 24 -36.36 -27.41 26.45
C TRP A 24 -36.00 -27.92 27.83
N SER A 25 -35.18 -28.98 27.88
CA SER A 25 -34.67 -29.55 29.11
C SER A 25 -33.77 -28.55 29.84
N LEU A 26 -33.56 -28.74 31.14
CA LEU A 26 -32.63 -27.91 31.92
C LEU A 26 -31.19 -28.03 31.38
N GLU A 27 -30.82 -29.22 30.90
CA GLU A 27 -29.52 -29.48 30.30
C GLU A 27 -29.34 -28.73 28.98
N ASP A 28 -30.37 -28.68 28.12
CA ASP A 28 -30.32 -27.91 26.87
C ASP A 28 -30.16 -26.41 27.15
N ARG A 29 -30.85 -25.89 28.18
CA ARG A 29 -30.70 -24.49 28.59
C ARG A 29 -29.31 -24.21 29.15
N ALA A 30 -28.73 -25.15 29.90
CA ALA A 30 -27.37 -25.02 30.41
C ALA A 30 -26.35 -24.99 29.26
N LYS A 31 -26.45 -25.91 28.30
CA LYS A 31 -25.63 -25.93 27.08
C LYS A 31 -25.73 -24.61 26.31
N HIS A 32 -26.95 -24.12 26.10
CA HIS A 32 -27.17 -22.83 25.42
C HIS A 32 -26.52 -21.66 26.17
N ARG A 33 -26.56 -21.63 27.50
CA ARG A 33 -25.91 -20.56 28.30
C ARG A 33 -24.39 -20.57 28.12
N VAL A 34 -23.78 -21.76 28.05
CA VAL A 34 -22.34 -21.90 27.82
C VAL A 34 -21.98 -21.42 26.42
N LEU A 35 -22.66 -21.92 25.38
CA LEU A 35 -22.39 -21.55 24.00
C LEU A 35 -22.56 -20.05 23.73
N GLU A 36 -23.63 -19.44 24.25
CA GLU A 36 -23.85 -18.00 24.08
C GLU A 36 -22.85 -17.16 24.90
N ARG A 37 -22.33 -17.67 26.01
CA ARG A 37 -21.23 -17.01 26.74
C ARG A 37 -19.96 -17.02 25.89
N GLU A 38 -19.55 -18.18 25.40
CA GLU A 38 -18.36 -18.34 24.55
C GLU A 38 -18.45 -17.44 23.30
N ARG A 39 -19.63 -17.37 22.67
CA ARG A 39 -19.87 -16.47 21.54
C ARG A 39 -19.66 -15.00 21.90
N ARG A 40 -20.10 -14.57 23.09
CA ARG A 40 -19.94 -13.18 23.55
C ARG A 40 -18.51 -12.85 23.91
N GLU A 41 -17.82 -13.79 24.55
CA GLU A 41 -16.40 -13.68 24.89
C GLU A 41 -15.57 -13.56 23.60
N ALA A 42 -15.73 -14.48 22.65
CA ALA A 42 -15.03 -14.43 21.36
C ALA A 42 -15.32 -13.15 20.56
N PHE A 43 -16.55 -12.62 20.63
CA PHE A 43 -16.86 -11.33 20.01
C PHE A 43 -16.17 -10.15 20.71
N ASN A 44 -16.10 -10.18 22.05
CA ASN A 44 -15.43 -9.14 22.83
C ASN A 44 -13.91 -9.16 22.60
N ASP A 45 -13.31 -10.35 22.54
CA ASP A 45 -11.88 -10.53 22.26
C ASP A 45 -11.49 -9.89 20.92
N ARG A 46 -12.28 -10.14 19.86
CA ARG A 46 -12.07 -9.51 18.54
C ARG A 46 -12.25 -7.99 18.56
N LEU A 47 -13.16 -7.46 19.39
CA LEU A 47 -13.31 -6.01 19.54
C LEU A 47 -12.10 -5.39 20.25
N MET A 48 -11.56 -6.07 21.26
CA MET A 48 -10.37 -5.60 21.96
C MET A 48 -9.13 -5.70 21.07
N GLU A 49 -8.99 -6.77 20.29
CA GLU A 49 -7.96 -6.87 19.24
C GLU A 49 -8.08 -5.73 18.22
N LEU A 50 -9.29 -5.40 17.78
CA LEU A 50 -9.47 -4.25 16.91
C LEU A 50 -9.03 -2.94 17.58
N ALA A 51 -9.32 -2.76 18.88
CA ALA A 51 -8.93 -1.55 19.59
C ALA A 51 -7.41 -1.36 19.70
N THR A 52 -6.62 -2.44 19.79
CA THR A 52 -5.15 -2.33 19.83
C THR A 52 -4.53 -1.89 18.50
N LEU A 53 -5.24 -2.08 17.38
CA LEU A 53 -4.81 -1.64 16.06
C LEU A 53 -5.12 -0.15 15.80
N LEU A 54 -5.95 0.47 16.64
CA LEU A 54 -6.41 1.84 16.43
C LEU A 54 -5.52 2.83 17.19
N PRO A 55 -4.74 3.67 16.51
CA PRO A 55 -3.81 4.60 17.17
C PRO A 55 -4.52 5.61 18.08
N ASN A 56 -5.75 6.00 17.74
CA ASN A 56 -6.55 6.93 18.55
C ASN A 56 -7.04 6.32 19.87
N LEU A 57 -7.01 4.99 20.00
CA LEU A 57 -7.43 4.27 21.19
C LEU A 57 -6.25 3.76 22.02
N GLU A 58 -5.02 4.01 21.57
CA GLU A 58 -3.82 3.61 22.30
C GLU A 58 -3.79 4.29 23.69
N GLY A 59 -3.60 3.49 24.73
CA GLY A 59 -3.60 3.97 26.12
C GLY A 59 -4.97 4.32 26.71
N VAL A 60 -6.06 4.18 25.96
CA VAL A 60 -7.42 4.32 26.51
C VAL A 60 -7.73 3.09 27.38
N PRO A 61 -8.17 3.28 28.64
CA PRO A 61 -8.49 2.15 29.51
C PRO A 61 -9.71 1.38 28.99
N GLU A 62 -9.68 0.05 29.15
CA GLU A 62 -10.74 -0.87 28.68
C GLU A 62 -12.14 -0.47 29.17
N SER A 63 -12.25 0.09 30.38
CA SER A 63 -13.51 0.58 30.96
C SER A 63 -14.20 1.68 30.15
N ARG A 64 -13.46 2.39 29.29
CA ARG A 64 -13.97 3.45 28.41
C ARG A 64 -14.12 3.00 26.95
N LEU A 65 -13.66 1.79 26.62
CA LEU A 65 -13.74 1.21 25.29
C LEU A 65 -15.10 0.52 25.09
N SER A 66 -16.11 1.32 24.71
CA SER A 66 -17.41 0.78 24.32
C SER A 66 -17.40 0.25 22.89
N LYS A 67 -18.28 -0.72 22.58
CA LYS A 67 -18.44 -1.27 21.21
C LYS A 67 -18.62 -0.18 20.16
N HIS A 68 -19.39 0.85 20.48
CA HIS A 68 -19.65 1.96 19.57
C HIS A 68 -18.39 2.78 19.30
N VAL A 69 -17.63 3.13 20.35
CA VAL A 69 -16.38 3.89 20.23
C VAL A 69 -15.35 3.14 19.40
N ILE A 70 -15.15 1.84 19.65
CA ILE A 70 -14.20 1.02 18.89
C ILE A 70 -14.57 1.01 17.40
N VAL A 71 -15.86 0.80 17.09
CA VAL A 71 -16.34 0.76 15.70
C VAL A 71 -16.28 2.14 15.03
N GLU A 72 -16.59 3.20 15.75
CA GLU A 72 -16.54 4.56 15.19
C GLU A 72 -15.10 4.96 14.87
N GLU A 73 -14.17 4.74 15.80
CA GLU A 73 -12.75 5.02 15.58
C GLU A 73 -12.14 4.12 14.50
N SER A 74 -12.60 2.87 14.35
CA SER A 74 -12.15 2.01 13.25
C SER A 74 -12.56 2.54 11.89
N VAL A 75 -13.81 3.02 11.76
CA VAL A 75 -14.29 3.64 10.52
C VAL A 75 -13.51 4.93 10.21
N LYS A 76 -13.23 5.76 11.22
CA LYS A 76 -12.40 6.97 11.04
C LYS A 76 -10.98 6.62 10.61
N HIS A 77 -10.36 5.65 11.26
CA HIS A 77 -9.00 5.22 10.94
C HIS A 77 -8.90 4.68 9.51
N HIS A 78 -9.85 3.84 9.09
CA HIS A 78 -9.88 3.30 7.73
C HIS A 78 -10.05 4.39 6.67
N ARG A 79 -10.94 5.37 6.90
CA ARG A 79 -11.11 6.51 5.99
C ARG A 79 -9.84 7.35 5.86
N GLU A 80 -9.15 7.57 6.98
CA GLU A 80 -7.89 8.32 6.99
C GLU A 80 -6.77 7.56 6.26
N GLN A 81 -6.66 6.25 6.46
CA GLN A 81 -5.73 5.40 5.70
C GLN A 81 -6.00 5.47 4.19
N GLN A 82 -7.27 5.42 3.79
CA GLN A 82 -7.66 5.53 2.38
C GLN A 82 -7.23 6.88 1.80
N ARG A 83 -7.48 7.98 2.52
CA ARG A 83 -7.04 9.33 2.12
C ARG A 83 -5.52 9.41 1.96
N GLN A 84 -4.78 8.86 2.91
CA GLN A 84 -3.30 8.85 2.87
C GLN A 84 -2.76 8.01 1.71
N LEU A 85 -3.41 6.88 1.39
CA LEU A 85 -3.07 6.06 0.25
C LEU A 85 -3.28 6.83 -1.05
N ASP A 86 -4.43 7.46 -1.22
CA ASP A 86 -4.76 8.25 -2.42
C ASP A 86 -3.75 9.39 -2.62
N GLU A 87 -3.40 10.12 -1.56
CA GLU A 87 -2.36 11.17 -1.59
C GLU A 87 -0.98 10.62 -1.95
N SER A 88 -0.63 9.45 -1.44
CA SER A 88 0.64 8.79 -1.73
C SER A 88 0.70 8.34 -3.19
N VAL A 89 -0.39 7.80 -3.73
CA VAL A 89 -0.49 7.43 -5.15
C VAL A 89 -0.31 8.66 -6.03
N MET A 90 -1.02 9.76 -5.76
CA MET A 90 -0.87 11.01 -6.52
C MET A 90 0.58 11.52 -6.49
N ARG A 91 1.23 11.48 -5.32
CA ARG A 91 2.64 11.89 -5.18
C ARG A 91 3.58 10.98 -5.98
N CYS A 92 3.36 9.67 -5.97
CA CYS A 92 4.13 8.73 -6.77
C CYS A 92 3.98 8.99 -8.28
N GLU A 93 2.76 9.23 -8.75
CA GLU A 93 2.52 9.59 -10.15
C GLU A 93 3.21 10.90 -10.54
N GLN A 94 3.17 11.91 -9.68
CA GLN A 94 3.87 13.16 -9.90
C GLN A 94 5.38 12.94 -10.05
N LEU A 95 5.99 12.20 -9.11
CA LEU A 95 7.43 11.89 -9.16
C LEU A 95 7.79 11.07 -10.41
N GLN A 96 6.91 10.17 -10.86
CA GLN A 96 7.11 9.43 -12.10
C GLN A 96 7.11 10.37 -13.31
N ARG A 97 6.16 11.31 -13.40
CA ARG A 97 6.11 12.31 -14.48
C ARG A 97 7.34 13.20 -14.48
N GLU A 98 7.78 13.67 -13.31
CA GLU A 98 9.01 14.49 -13.17
C GLU A 98 10.24 13.70 -13.62
N ARG A 99 10.37 12.44 -13.20
CA ARG A 99 11.46 11.57 -13.64
C ARG A 99 11.44 11.35 -15.15
N ASP A 100 10.28 11.12 -15.74
CA ASP A 100 10.17 10.90 -17.18
C ASP A 100 10.50 12.16 -17.98
N ALA A 101 10.11 13.35 -17.49
CA ALA A 101 10.51 14.63 -18.06
C ALA A 101 12.04 14.83 -18.00
N LEU A 102 12.66 14.62 -16.84
CA LEU A 102 14.11 14.74 -16.69
C LEU A 102 14.88 13.74 -17.57
N LEU A 103 14.37 12.52 -17.72
CA LEU A 103 14.95 11.54 -18.64
C LEU A 103 14.82 11.97 -20.11
N ALA A 104 13.71 12.58 -20.49
CA ALA A 104 13.54 13.13 -21.83
C ALA A 104 14.53 14.29 -22.08
N ASP A 105 14.67 15.21 -21.12
CA ASP A 105 15.64 16.31 -21.20
C ASP A 105 17.07 15.78 -21.32
N ALA A 106 17.46 14.83 -20.47
CA ALA A 106 18.79 14.23 -20.52
C ALA A 106 19.05 13.50 -21.85
N ARG A 107 18.04 12.85 -22.44
CA ARG A 107 18.15 12.24 -23.77
C ARG A 107 18.30 13.30 -24.86
N SER A 108 17.57 14.41 -24.78
CA SER A 108 17.68 15.51 -25.75
C SER A 108 19.08 16.13 -25.75
N TRP A 109 19.64 16.44 -24.58
CA TRP A 109 21.01 16.93 -24.45
C TRP A 109 22.03 15.91 -24.95
N ARG A 110 21.73 14.60 -24.86
CA ARG A 110 22.56 13.54 -25.44
C ARG A 110 22.55 13.52 -26.97
N GLN A 111 21.38 13.71 -27.54
CA GLN A 111 21.23 13.75 -28.99
C GLN A 111 21.84 15.02 -29.57
N ASP A 112 21.68 16.17 -28.91
CA ASP A 112 22.25 17.44 -29.33
C ASP A 112 23.78 17.40 -29.43
N HIS A 113 24.46 16.75 -28.47
CA HIS A 113 25.92 16.59 -28.53
C HIS A 113 26.42 15.50 -29.48
N THR A 114 25.54 14.58 -29.88
CA THR A 114 25.88 13.57 -30.89
C THR A 114 25.75 14.17 -32.29
N THR A 115 24.77 15.07 -32.47
CA THR A 115 24.48 15.74 -33.75
C THR A 115 25.38 16.95 -33.98
N ARG A 116 25.75 17.67 -32.92
CA ARG A 116 26.85 18.63 -32.92
C ARG A 116 28.14 17.81 -32.88
N GLY A 117 28.78 17.59 -34.03
CA GLY A 117 29.99 16.76 -34.20
C GLY A 117 31.06 16.99 -33.11
N PRO A 118 32.05 16.08 -32.98
CA PRO A 118 32.89 15.90 -31.79
C PRO A 118 33.26 17.26 -31.21
N ILE A 119 32.94 17.47 -29.92
CA ILE A 119 33.32 18.67 -29.17
C ILE A 119 34.75 18.96 -29.60
N GLN A 120 34.95 20.02 -30.39
CA GLN A 120 36.28 20.50 -30.65
C GLN A 120 36.74 20.94 -29.28
N GLN A 121 37.49 20.06 -28.60
CA GLN A 121 38.33 20.48 -27.49
C GLN A 121 39.07 21.67 -28.06
N ALA A 122 38.83 22.86 -27.50
CA ALA A 122 39.55 24.05 -27.90
C ALA A 122 41.02 23.66 -27.81
N SER A 123 41.64 23.44 -28.97
CA SER A 123 43.06 23.13 -29.02
C SER A 123 43.71 24.44 -28.63
N VAL A 124 44.11 24.53 -27.36
CA VAL A 124 44.95 25.64 -26.94
C VAL A 124 46.19 25.53 -27.82
N SER A 125 46.41 26.52 -28.69
CA SER A 125 47.54 26.47 -29.60
C SER A 125 48.81 26.39 -28.75
N ALA A 126 49.76 25.54 -29.14
CA ALA A 126 51.03 25.43 -28.43
C ALA A 126 51.71 26.81 -28.30
N ALA A 127 51.51 27.68 -29.29
CA ALA A 127 51.96 29.08 -29.27
C ALA A 127 51.30 29.92 -28.15
N ALA A 128 50.02 29.69 -27.82
CA ALA A 128 49.36 30.38 -26.71
C ALA A 128 49.85 29.90 -25.35
N VAL A 129 50.18 28.61 -25.23
CA VAL A 129 50.80 28.03 -24.03
C VAL A 129 52.24 28.54 -23.89
N ASP A 130 53.01 28.54 -24.97
CA ASP A 130 54.38 29.09 -25.01
C ASP A 130 54.40 30.59 -24.71
N ALA A 131 53.42 31.36 -25.19
CA ALA A 131 53.29 32.79 -24.87
C ALA A 131 52.98 33.02 -23.37
N LEU A 132 52.21 32.12 -22.75
CA LEU A 132 51.94 32.13 -21.30
C LEU A 132 53.20 31.82 -20.48
N TYR A 133 54.06 30.93 -20.97
CA TYR A 133 55.37 30.62 -20.36
C TYR A 133 56.46 31.66 -20.69
N ALA A 134 56.33 32.40 -21.79
CA ALA A 134 57.26 33.45 -22.21
C ALA A 134 56.97 34.82 -21.58
N LEU A 135 55.84 34.97 -20.88
CA LEU A 135 55.57 36.16 -20.08
C LEU A 135 56.57 36.24 -18.92
N PRO A 136 57.37 37.32 -18.80
CA PRO A 136 58.22 37.51 -17.65
C PRO A 136 57.35 37.57 -16.38
N ASN A 137 57.75 36.79 -15.37
CA ASN A 137 57.15 36.58 -14.06
C ASN A 137 57.02 37.86 -13.18
N SER A 138 56.77 39.03 -13.77
CA SER A 138 56.79 40.32 -13.06
C SER A 138 55.48 40.73 -12.41
N LEU A 139 54.39 39.95 -12.55
CA LEU A 139 53.13 40.21 -11.84
C LEU A 139 52.50 38.92 -11.30
N HIS A 140 53.23 38.21 -10.43
CA HIS A 140 52.58 37.47 -9.35
C HIS A 140 52.07 38.49 -8.32
N GLY A 141 50.97 39.16 -8.65
CA GLY A 141 50.47 40.31 -7.90
C GLY A 141 48.99 40.58 -8.14
N SER A 142 48.17 39.54 -8.19
CA SER A 142 46.75 39.57 -7.79
C SER A 142 46.22 38.15 -7.90
N ALA A 143 46.57 37.32 -6.91
CA ALA A 143 45.85 36.09 -6.66
C ALA A 143 44.38 36.47 -6.39
N PHE A 144 43.48 36.15 -7.33
CA PHE A 144 42.09 35.93 -6.96
C PHE A 144 42.11 34.87 -5.87
N SER A 145 41.68 35.27 -4.68
CA SER A 145 41.56 34.41 -3.52
C SER A 145 40.48 33.36 -3.78
N PHE A 146 40.85 32.23 -4.38
CA PHE A 146 40.14 30.99 -4.15
C PHE A 146 40.82 30.34 -2.95
N HIS A 147 40.17 30.39 -1.79
CA HIS A 147 40.56 29.58 -0.64
C HIS A 147 39.96 28.18 -0.82
N PRO A 148 40.78 27.14 -1.03
CA PRO A 148 40.57 25.86 -0.40
C PRO A 148 41.63 25.74 0.70
N GLY A 149 41.17 25.83 1.95
CA GLY A 149 42.00 25.50 3.11
C GLY A 149 42.47 24.04 3.05
N LEU A 150 43.73 23.88 2.69
CA LEU A 150 44.75 23.07 3.39
C LEU A 150 44.56 23.13 4.94
N THR A 151 44.85 22.16 5.81
CA THR A 151 45.37 20.78 5.77
C THR A 151 45.00 20.08 7.09
N SER A 152 45.04 18.74 7.15
CA SER A 152 46.12 18.01 7.85
C SER A 152 45.82 16.51 7.92
N HIS A 153 46.79 15.71 7.45
CA HIS A 153 47.05 14.30 7.75
C HIS A 153 45.90 13.27 7.62
N ASP A 154 45.99 12.37 6.63
CA ASP A 154 46.78 11.15 6.84
C ASP A 154 47.13 10.46 5.52
N SER A 155 48.33 9.90 5.46
CA SER A 155 48.96 9.38 4.26
C SER A 155 48.89 7.86 4.26
N SER A 156 47.75 7.26 3.89
CA SER A 156 47.68 5.81 3.69
C SER A 156 46.52 5.35 2.80
N PHE A 157 46.46 5.77 1.52
CA PHE A 157 45.69 5.01 0.54
C PHE A 157 46.15 5.28 -0.90
N ALA A 158 47.39 4.91 -1.22
CA ALA A 158 47.85 4.84 -2.60
C ALA A 158 48.74 3.61 -2.78
N THR A 159 48.11 2.44 -2.88
CA THR A 159 48.56 1.30 -3.67
C THR A 159 47.49 0.19 -3.55
N ASN A 160 46.70 -0.01 -4.61
CA ASN A 160 46.26 -1.33 -5.11
C ASN A 160 45.13 -1.20 -6.14
N THR A 161 45.44 -0.65 -7.31
CA THR A 161 44.58 -0.76 -8.50
C THR A 161 45.06 -1.85 -9.48
N ALA A 162 46.10 -2.62 -9.12
CA ALA A 162 46.65 -3.68 -9.98
C ALA A 162 46.58 -5.11 -9.41
N ALA A 163 46.10 -5.31 -8.18
CA ALA A 163 46.07 -6.62 -7.50
C ALA A 163 44.66 -7.19 -7.23
N ALA A 164 43.62 -6.69 -7.90
CA ALA A 164 42.25 -7.23 -7.80
C ALA A 164 41.79 -7.97 -9.08
N ARG A 165 42.73 -8.36 -9.94
CA ARG A 165 42.45 -9.17 -11.15
C ARG A 165 42.63 -10.68 -10.95
N GLN A 166 42.92 -11.15 -9.73
CA GLN A 166 43.20 -12.59 -9.47
C GLN A 166 42.53 -13.13 -8.19
N SER A 167 41.28 -12.74 -7.90
CA SER A 167 40.46 -13.44 -6.89
C SER A 167 38.97 -13.45 -7.26
N VAL A 168 38.68 -13.99 -8.44
CA VAL A 168 37.31 -14.40 -8.83
C VAL A 168 37.26 -15.85 -9.34
N ALA A 169 38.33 -16.62 -9.13
CA ALA A 169 38.30 -18.06 -9.33
C ALA A 169 38.01 -18.73 -7.98
N SER A 170 36.90 -19.46 -7.91
CA SER A 170 36.45 -20.30 -6.78
C SER A 170 35.45 -19.66 -5.80
N MET A 171 34.24 -19.41 -6.31
CA MET A 171 33.00 -19.51 -5.54
C MET A 171 32.02 -20.33 -6.39
N PRO A 172 31.43 -21.42 -5.89
CA PRO A 172 30.40 -22.14 -6.65
C PRO A 172 29.19 -21.24 -6.83
N GLU A 173 28.72 -21.11 -8.08
CA GLU A 173 27.46 -20.47 -8.45
C GLU A 173 26.33 -21.00 -7.57
N THR A 174 25.83 -20.16 -6.67
CA THR A 174 24.49 -20.37 -6.13
C THR A 174 23.54 -19.80 -7.16
N PHE A 175 22.97 -20.72 -7.94
CA PHE A 175 21.85 -20.48 -8.83
C PHE A 175 20.72 -19.78 -8.04
N ILE A 176 20.56 -18.48 -8.26
CA ILE A 176 19.39 -17.74 -7.79
C ILE A 176 18.31 -17.99 -8.86
N PRO A 177 17.24 -18.74 -8.59
CA PRO A 177 16.14 -18.84 -9.54
C PRO A 177 15.48 -17.45 -9.66
N GLU A 178 15.53 -16.90 -10.87
CA GLU A 178 14.68 -15.79 -11.32
C GLU A 178 13.22 -16.10 -10.96
N LEU A 179 12.67 -15.41 -9.98
CA LEU A 179 11.24 -15.47 -9.66
C LEU A 179 10.49 -14.66 -10.73
N PRO A 180 9.64 -15.27 -11.56
CA PRO A 180 8.85 -14.52 -12.52
C PRO A 180 7.91 -13.56 -11.79
N LEU A 181 7.92 -12.31 -12.27
CA LEU A 181 7.11 -11.18 -11.81
C LEU A 181 5.64 -11.36 -12.24
N THR A 182 5.01 -12.45 -11.83
CA THR A 182 3.57 -12.72 -11.97
C THR A 182 3.08 -13.37 -10.68
N GLY A 183 2.87 -12.55 -9.65
CA GLY A 183 2.29 -13.00 -8.39
C GLY A 183 0.79 -13.25 -8.52
N LEU A 184 0.41 -14.42 -9.05
CA LEU A 184 -0.79 -15.10 -8.56
C LEU A 184 -0.34 -15.83 -7.29
N TYR A 185 -0.67 -15.27 -6.14
CA TYR A 185 -0.58 -15.96 -4.86
C TYR A 185 -1.61 -17.10 -4.88
N GLU A 186 -1.19 -18.28 -5.33
CA GLU A 186 -1.95 -19.51 -5.16
C GLU A 186 -1.73 -19.98 -3.71
N GLY A 187 -2.38 -19.24 -2.80
CA GLY A 187 -2.53 -19.64 -1.41
C GLY A 187 -3.31 -20.94 -1.36
N SER A 188 -2.70 -21.94 -0.76
CA SER A 188 -3.20 -23.29 -0.58
C SER A 188 -4.67 -23.31 -0.17
N SER A 189 -5.49 -24.00 -0.97
CA SER A 189 -6.88 -24.32 -0.67
C SER A 189 -7.02 -24.90 0.75
N LEU A 190 -7.65 -24.16 1.65
CA LEU A 190 -8.23 -24.71 2.87
C LEU A 190 -9.28 -25.75 2.47
N PRO A 191 -9.22 -27.00 2.98
CA PRO A 191 -10.22 -27.99 2.65
C PRO A 191 -11.52 -27.67 3.39
N GLY A 192 -12.60 -27.39 2.66
CA GLY A 192 -13.96 -27.60 3.20
C GLY A 192 -15.07 -26.61 2.84
N TRP A 193 -14.79 -25.48 2.17
CA TRP A 193 -15.85 -24.54 1.79
C TRP A 193 -15.95 -24.51 0.26
N ALA A 194 -16.74 -25.44 -0.27
CA ALA A 194 -17.17 -25.40 -1.66
C ALA A 194 -17.91 -24.08 -1.92
N GLY A 195 -17.57 -23.46 -3.04
CA GLY A 195 -17.85 -22.05 -3.32
C GLY A 195 -19.32 -21.65 -3.28
N GLU A 196 -19.55 -20.51 -2.65
CA GLU A 196 -20.56 -19.56 -3.09
C GLU A 196 -19.91 -18.18 -2.98
N THR A 197 -19.44 -17.66 -4.11
CA THR A 197 -18.92 -16.30 -4.22
C THR A 197 -20.11 -15.36 -4.04
N ILE A 198 -20.29 -14.82 -2.83
CA ILE A 198 -21.29 -13.79 -2.58
C ILE A 198 -20.77 -12.52 -3.27
N ASP A 199 -21.34 -12.22 -4.44
CA ASP A 199 -21.16 -10.95 -5.14
C ASP A 199 -21.83 -9.85 -4.31
N TRP A 200 -21.03 -9.14 -3.51
CA TRP A 200 -21.47 -7.93 -2.84
C TRP A 200 -21.61 -6.84 -3.90
N HIS A 201 -22.81 -6.68 -4.46
CA HIS A 201 -23.12 -5.51 -5.28
C HIS A 201 -22.69 -4.24 -4.54
N ALA A 202 -21.88 -3.42 -5.22
CA ALA A 202 -21.41 -2.14 -4.69
C ALA A 202 -22.60 -1.33 -4.18
N TYR A 203 -22.57 -0.98 -2.90
CA TYR A 203 -23.60 -0.16 -2.28
C TYR A 203 -23.65 1.20 -2.98
N VAL A 204 -24.73 1.44 -3.72
CA VAL A 204 -25.06 2.75 -4.28
C VAL A 204 -25.97 3.46 -3.27
N PRO A 205 -25.50 4.50 -2.56
CA PRO A 205 -26.35 5.25 -1.65
C PRO A 205 -27.53 5.88 -2.40
N PRO A 206 -28.76 5.86 -1.84
CA PRO A 206 -29.91 6.48 -2.48
C PRO A 206 -29.67 7.98 -2.65
N ALA A 207 -29.95 8.50 -3.84
CA ALA A 207 -29.89 9.92 -4.13
C ALA A 207 -30.86 10.66 -3.19
N PHE A 208 -30.30 11.44 -2.26
CA PHE A 208 -31.06 12.39 -1.45
C PHE A 208 -31.69 13.40 -2.41
N LYS A 209 -33.00 13.26 -2.65
CA LYS A 209 -33.79 14.30 -3.30
C LYS A 209 -33.85 15.48 -2.33
N TYR A 210 -32.99 16.47 -2.55
CA TYR A 210 -33.22 17.80 -2.01
C TYR A 210 -34.50 18.32 -2.66
N ASP A 211 -35.57 18.40 -1.87
CA ASP A 211 -36.78 19.13 -2.24
C ASP A 211 -36.46 20.63 -2.13
N LEU A 212 -35.76 21.13 -3.15
CA LEU A 212 -35.48 22.54 -3.35
C LEU A 212 -36.62 23.19 -4.14
N GLY A 213 -37.79 23.21 -3.50
CA GLY A 213 -38.48 24.48 -3.28
C GLY A 213 -39.71 24.84 -4.11
N ARG A 214 -40.41 25.80 -3.50
CA ARG A 214 -41.38 26.79 -4.00
C ARG A 214 -42.85 26.40 -4.09
N GLY A 215 -43.65 27.18 -3.35
CA GLY A 215 -45.10 27.30 -3.45
C GLY A 215 -45.66 27.91 -2.18
#